data_AF-A0A7S2UJQ0-F1
#
_entry.id   AF-A0A7S2UJQ0-F1
#
_cell.length_a   1.000
_cell.length_b   1.000
_cell.length_c   1.000
_cell.angle_alpha   90.00
_cell.angle_beta   90.00
_cell.angle_gamma   90.00
#
_symmetry.space_group_name_H-M   'P 1'
#
loop_
_entity.id
_entity.type
_entity.pdbx_description
1 polymer ?
#
loop_
_entity_poly.entity_id
_entity_poly.type
_entity_poly.pdbx_seq_one_letter_code
_entity_poly.pdbx_strand_id
1 'polypeptide(L)'
;SRPTISAGPSASPTRGPTYQPSAGVTDLSILVAQSAFSKNDVIIPAGTVALIDGDIDVGVIDVRGELRCHPGVDDAMLRTDGIVLKGKGALLSCGSKSEPFRNTLVIELKGKRDFGMGDRAIGAKNG
;
A
#
# COMPACT_ATOMS: atom_id res chain seq x y z
N SER A 1 13.76 -57.07 14.41
CA SER A 1 12.57 -56.21 14.45
C SER A 1 12.98 -54.79 14.11
N ARG A 2 12.60 -54.26 12.94
CA ARG A 2 12.97 -52.91 12.46
C ARG A 2 11.79 -51.95 12.72
N PRO A 3 11.99 -50.73 13.25
CA PRO A 3 10.89 -49.80 13.45
C PRO A 3 10.51 -49.12 12.13
N THR A 4 9.23 -49.13 11.81
CA THR A 4 8.63 -48.33 10.73
C THR A 4 8.42 -46.92 11.26
N ILE A 5 9.08 -45.93 10.64
CA ILE A 5 8.83 -44.51 10.92
C ILE A 5 7.65 -44.09 10.04
N SER A 6 6.51 -43.82 10.67
CA SER A 6 5.33 -43.25 10.02
C SER A 6 5.59 -41.78 9.73
N ALA A 7 5.72 -41.42 8.44
CA ALA A 7 5.74 -40.04 8.01
C ALA A 7 4.32 -39.47 8.14
N GLY A 8 4.12 -38.56 9.10
CA GLY A 8 2.89 -37.78 9.21
C GLY A 8 2.65 -36.95 7.93
N PRO A 9 1.40 -36.52 7.68
CA PRO A 9 1.07 -35.79 6.47
C PRO A 9 1.86 -34.48 6.39
N SER A 10 2.65 -34.36 5.32
CA SER A 10 3.36 -33.14 4.94
C SER A 10 2.34 -32.01 4.76
N ALA A 11 2.35 -31.04 5.67
CA ALA A 11 1.57 -29.82 5.52
C ALA A 11 2.08 -29.11 4.25
N SER A 12 1.27 -29.12 3.20
CA SER A 12 1.52 -28.32 2.02
C SER A 12 1.58 -26.85 2.44
N PRO A 13 2.53 -26.03 1.98
CA PRO A 13 2.46 -24.60 2.20
C PRO A 13 1.18 -24.13 1.52
N THR A 14 0.17 -23.79 2.30
CA THR A 14 -1.00 -23.06 1.84
C THR A 14 -0.47 -21.74 1.30
N ARG A 15 -0.20 -21.68 -0.01
CA ARG A 15 -0.01 -20.42 -0.73
C ARG A 15 -1.19 -19.56 -0.31
N GLY A 16 -0.90 -18.43 0.33
CA GLY A 16 -1.91 -17.42 0.60
C GLY A 16 -2.69 -17.10 -0.67
N PRO A 17 -3.91 -16.55 -0.55
CA PRO A 17 -4.72 -16.21 -1.72
C PRO A 17 -3.85 -15.46 -2.74
N THR A 18 -3.71 -16.03 -3.94
CA THR A 18 -3.01 -15.36 -5.02
C THR A 18 -3.86 -14.17 -5.40
N TYR A 19 -3.41 -12.97 -4.98
CA TYR A 19 -4.11 -11.74 -5.29
C TYR A 19 -4.11 -11.57 -6.81
N GLN A 20 -5.30 -11.64 -7.40
CA GLN A 20 -5.49 -11.38 -8.82
C GLN A 20 -6.05 -9.95 -8.92
N PRO A 21 -5.26 -8.97 -9.37
CA PRO A 21 -5.72 -7.59 -9.43
C PRO A 21 -6.92 -7.50 -10.37
N SER A 22 -8.04 -6.99 -9.84
CA SER A 22 -9.19 -6.61 -10.67
C SER A 22 -8.84 -5.40 -11.56
N ALA A 23 -9.59 -5.20 -12.65
CA ALA A 23 -9.42 -4.01 -13.49
C ALA A 23 -9.45 -2.74 -12.61
N GLY A 24 -8.42 -1.89 -12.75
CA GLY A 24 -8.25 -0.70 -11.92
C GLY A 24 -7.41 -0.88 -10.65
N VAL A 25 -6.79 -2.04 -10.44
CA VAL A 25 -5.76 -2.22 -9.40
C VAL A 25 -4.36 -2.14 -10.01
N THR A 26 -3.45 -1.42 -9.36
CA THR A 26 -2.05 -1.35 -9.78
C THR A 26 -1.13 -1.24 -8.56
N ASP A 27 0.13 -1.65 -8.72
CA ASP A 27 1.12 -1.50 -7.66
C ASP A 27 1.64 -0.06 -7.59
N LEU A 28 1.86 0.44 -6.39
CA LEU A 28 2.31 1.81 -6.17
C LEU A 28 3.73 2.00 -6.72
N SER A 29 4.60 0.99 -6.64
CA SER A 29 5.91 1.01 -7.29
C SER A 29 5.84 1.30 -8.80
N ILE A 30 4.84 0.75 -9.48
CA ILE A 30 4.60 0.97 -10.91
C ILE A 30 4.15 2.41 -11.16
N LEU A 31 3.22 2.93 -10.36
CA LEU A 31 2.79 4.33 -10.45
C LEU A 31 3.95 5.31 -10.21
N VAL A 32 4.82 5.00 -9.24
CA VAL A 32 6.04 5.77 -8.97
C VAL A 32 6.97 5.74 -10.17
N ALA A 33 7.24 4.57 -10.75
CA ALA A 33 8.09 4.43 -11.93
C ALA A 33 7.54 5.19 -13.16
N GLN A 34 6.21 5.33 -13.26
CA GLN A 34 5.53 6.07 -14.33
C GLN A 34 5.36 7.57 -14.04
N SER A 35 5.70 8.03 -12.83
CA SER A 35 5.53 9.44 -12.46
C SER A 35 6.56 10.32 -13.17
N ALA A 36 6.11 11.01 -14.22
CA ALA A 36 6.90 12.05 -14.90
C ALA A 36 6.81 13.43 -14.20
N PHE A 37 6.00 13.54 -13.13
CA PHE A 37 5.79 14.78 -12.40
C PHE A 37 6.98 15.13 -11.50
N SER A 38 7.26 16.44 -11.41
CA SER A 38 8.33 17.05 -10.61
C SER A 38 8.49 16.37 -9.24
N LYS A 39 9.67 15.79 -8.99
CA LYS A 39 10.08 15.15 -7.72
C LYS A 39 9.37 13.83 -7.36
N ASN A 40 9.03 12.99 -8.34
CA ASN A 40 8.41 11.67 -8.14
C ASN A 40 7.09 11.77 -7.37
N ASP A 41 6.27 12.79 -7.66
CA ASP A 41 4.92 12.87 -7.10
C ASP A 41 3.99 11.90 -7.82
N VAL A 42 3.14 11.19 -7.06
CA VAL A 42 2.21 10.20 -7.60
C VAL A 42 0.77 10.66 -7.40
N ILE A 43 -0.04 10.50 -8.45
CA ILE A 43 -1.48 10.71 -8.40
C ILE A 43 -2.16 9.35 -8.57
N ILE A 44 -2.99 8.97 -7.61
CA ILE A 44 -3.85 7.79 -7.70
C ILE A 44 -5.23 8.29 -8.17
N PRO A 45 -5.62 8.06 -9.43
CA PRO A 45 -6.86 8.59 -9.96
C PRO A 45 -8.10 7.95 -9.31
N ALA A 46 -9.23 8.63 -9.39
CA ALA A 46 -10.50 8.11 -8.90
C ALA A 46 -10.87 6.81 -9.65
N GLY A 47 -11.41 5.83 -8.91
CA GLY A 47 -11.72 4.51 -9.45
C GLY A 47 -10.51 3.58 -9.62
N THR A 48 -9.32 4.00 -9.19
CA THR A 48 -8.11 3.16 -9.15
C THR A 48 -7.73 2.81 -7.73
N VAL A 49 -7.26 1.58 -7.54
CA VAL A 49 -6.67 1.09 -6.30
C VAL A 49 -5.17 0.95 -6.51
N ALA A 50 -4.37 1.70 -5.78
CA ALA A 50 -2.93 1.52 -5.71
C ALA A 50 -2.55 0.64 -4.52
N LEU A 51 -1.67 -0.33 -4.73
CA LEU A 51 -1.20 -1.23 -3.69
C LEU A 51 0.20 -0.86 -3.20
N ILE A 52 0.38 -0.69 -1.90
CA ILE A 52 1.69 -0.56 -1.27
C ILE A 52 2.31 -1.96 -1.28
N ASP A 53 3.23 -2.17 -2.22
CA ASP A 53 3.82 -3.45 -2.59
C ASP A 53 5.25 -3.65 -2.03
N GLY A 54 5.74 -2.72 -1.21
CA GLY A 54 7.03 -2.83 -0.53
C GLY A 54 7.55 -1.47 -0.05
N ASP A 55 8.87 -1.35 -0.05
CA ASP A 55 9.57 -0.12 0.33
C ASP A 55 9.54 0.90 -0.80
N ILE A 56 8.89 2.03 -0.55
CA ILE A 56 8.60 3.05 -1.56
C ILE A 56 9.08 4.41 -1.06
N ASP A 57 9.86 5.10 -1.88
CA ASP A 57 10.27 6.49 -1.66
C ASP A 57 9.71 7.38 -2.77
N VAL A 58 8.79 8.27 -2.39
CA VAL A 58 7.98 9.07 -3.30
C VAL A 58 7.89 10.51 -2.81
N GLY A 59 7.60 11.46 -3.69
CA GLY A 59 7.33 12.85 -3.33
C GLY A 59 6.01 12.95 -2.54
N VAL A 60 4.99 13.56 -3.12
CA VAL A 60 3.63 13.58 -2.56
C VAL A 60 2.76 12.52 -3.22
N ILE A 61 1.87 11.91 -2.43
CA ILE A 61 0.83 11.01 -2.93
C ILE A 61 -0.52 11.73 -2.88
N ASP A 62 -1.06 12.09 -4.06
CA ASP A 62 -2.41 12.63 -4.23
C ASP A 62 -3.39 11.47 -4.48
N VAL A 63 -4.10 11.05 -3.43
CA VAL A 63 -5.02 9.92 -3.44
C VAL A 63 -6.43 10.41 -3.79
N ARG A 64 -6.92 10.08 -4.98
CA ARG A 64 -8.31 10.33 -5.42
C ARG A 64 -9.14 9.06 -5.54
N GLY A 65 -8.47 7.92 -5.68
CA GLY A 65 -9.04 6.57 -5.58
C GLY A 65 -8.66 5.95 -4.23
N GLU A 66 -8.16 4.72 -4.24
CA GLU A 66 -7.80 4.01 -3.02
C GLU A 66 -6.30 3.73 -2.98
N LEU A 67 -5.69 3.88 -1.80
CA LEU A 67 -4.35 3.42 -1.49
C LEU A 67 -4.46 2.31 -0.46
N ARG A 68 -4.02 1.10 -0.79
CA ARG A 68 -4.18 -0.09 0.07
C ARG A 68 -2.88 -0.83 0.30
N CYS A 69 -2.73 -1.52 1.43
CA CYS A 69 -1.61 -2.44 1.61
C CYS A 69 -1.78 -3.69 0.72
N HIS A 70 -0.72 -4.09 0.02
CA HIS A 70 -0.73 -5.34 -0.74
C HIS A 70 -0.79 -6.53 0.23
N PRO A 71 -1.71 -7.51 0.06
CA PRO A 71 -1.89 -8.61 1.01
C PRO A 71 -0.74 -9.61 1.04
N GLY A 72 0.09 -9.65 -0.01
CA GLY A 72 1.27 -10.50 -0.12
C GLY A 72 2.58 -9.86 0.38
N VAL A 73 2.53 -8.67 0.97
CA VAL A 73 3.71 -8.01 1.53
C VAL A 73 3.72 -8.23 3.04
N ASP A 74 4.87 -8.65 3.54
CA ASP A 74 5.15 -8.73 4.97
C ASP A 74 5.25 -7.30 5.53
N ASP A 75 6.46 -6.75 5.68
CA ASP A 75 6.62 -5.36 6.11
C ASP A 75 6.80 -4.41 4.92
N ALA A 76 6.28 -3.19 5.06
CA ALA A 76 6.40 -2.14 4.05
C ALA A 76 6.78 -0.79 4.68
N MET A 77 7.73 -0.09 4.05
CA MET A 77 8.09 1.29 4.40
C MET A 77 7.66 2.27 3.30
N LEU A 78 6.76 3.19 3.62
CA LEU A 78 6.37 4.28 2.72
C LEU A 78 7.01 5.60 3.17
N ARG A 79 8.08 6.02 2.48
CA ARG A 79 8.72 7.32 2.68
C ARG A 79 8.12 8.34 1.72
N THR A 80 7.48 9.37 2.26
CA THR A 80 6.75 10.36 1.47
C THR A 80 6.91 11.77 2.03
N ASP A 81 6.86 12.78 1.17
CA ASP A 81 6.73 14.16 1.61
C ASP A 81 5.36 14.41 2.25
N GLY A 82 4.33 13.68 1.82
CA GLY A 82 2.98 13.72 2.41
C GLY A 82 1.95 12.93 1.61
N ILE A 83 0.83 12.62 2.26
CA ILE A 83 -0.30 11.91 1.65
C ILE A 83 -1.54 12.79 1.75
N VAL A 84 -2.15 13.07 0.61
CA VAL A 84 -3.34 13.92 0.52
C VAL A 84 -4.48 13.11 -0.06
N LEU A 85 -5.55 12.91 0.71
CA LEU A 85 -6.76 12.26 0.25
C LEU A 85 -7.75 13.32 -0.23
N LYS A 86 -8.21 13.21 -1.49
CA LYS A 86 -9.11 14.17 -2.12
C LYS A 86 -10.27 13.51 -2.84
N GLY A 87 -11.47 13.99 -2.55
CA GLY A 87 -12.68 13.61 -3.27
C GLY A 87 -13.40 12.41 -2.68
N LYS A 88 -14.62 12.19 -3.18
CA LYS A 88 -15.52 11.15 -2.68
C LYS A 88 -15.04 9.77 -3.14
N GLY A 89 -14.60 8.95 -2.20
CA GLY A 89 -14.01 7.64 -2.47
C GLY A 89 -12.49 7.59 -2.28
N ALA A 90 -11.85 8.70 -1.92
CA ALA A 90 -10.46 8.69 -1.50
C ALA A 90 -10.29 7.91 -0.19
N LEU A 91 -9.52 6.82 -0.22
CA LEU A 91 -9.32 5.95 0.95
C LEU A 91 -7.85 5.56 1.08
N LEU A 92 -7.34 5.54 2.31
CA LEU A 92 -6.12 4.83 2.68
C LEU A 92 -6.50 3.71 3.64
N SER A 93 -6.23 2.45 3.28
CA SER A 93 -6.66 1.28 4.06
C SER A 93 -5.69 0.12 3.98
N CYS A 94 -5.22 -0.35 5.15
CA CYS A 94 -4.43 -1.57 5.25
C CYS A 94 -5.25 -2.66 5.92
N GLY A 95 -5.83 -3.53 5.08
CA GLY A 95 -6.76 -4.57 5.50
C GLY A 95 -8.18 -4.08 5.75
N SER A 96 -9.08 -5.04 5.96
CA SER A 96 -10.48 -4.82 6.29
C SER A 96 -10.81 -5.43 7.65
N LYS A 97 -12.04 -5.23 8.15
CA LYS A 97 -12.50 -5.91 9.37
C LYS A 97 -12.49 -7.44 9.23
N SER A 98 -12.81 -7.95 8.04
CA SER A 98 -12.83 -9.39 7.74
C SER A 98 -11.44 -9.95 7.42
N GLU A 99 -10.54 -9.10 6.93
CA GLU A 99 -9.17 -9.48 6.54
C GLU A 99 -8.19 -8.40 7.02
N PRO A 100 -7.88 -8.36 8.33
CA PRO A 100 -7.00 -7.33 8.88
C PRO A 100 -5.59 -7.49 8.30
N PHE A 101 -4.92 -6.37 8.04
CA PHE A 101 -3.51 -6.38 7.72
C PHE A 101 -2.75 -6.80 8.98
N ARG A 102 -2.03 -7.92 8.90
CA ARG A 102 -1.37 -8.54 10.06
C ARG A 102 0.07 -8.09 10.25
N ASN A 103 0.59 -7.34 9.29
CA ASN A 103 2.00 -6.96 9.24
C ASN A 103 2.18 -5.47 9.50
N THR A 104 3.42 -4.97 9.38
CA THR A 104 3.75 -3.59 9.71
C THR A 104 3.81 -2.72 8.45
N LEU A 105 2.98 -1.68 8.42
CA LEU A 105 3.18 -0.55 7.50
C LEU A 105 3.78 0.61 8.30
N VAL A 106 4.98 1.04 7.92
CA VAL A 106 5.59 2.26 8.46
C VAL A 106 5.45 3.37 7.43
N ILE A 107 4.86 4.50 7.81
CA ILE A 107 4.79 5.70 6.99
C ILE A 107 5.76 6.73 7.56
N GLU A 108 6.83 7.01 6.82
CA GLU A 108 7.84 8.01 7.18
C GLU A 108 7.58 9.31 6.41
N LEU A 109 7.22 10.38 7.14
CA LEU A 109 7.02 11.70 6.55
C LEU A 109 8.35 12.48 6.52
N LYS A 110 8.90 12.68 5.32
CA LYS A 110 10.21 13.33 5.07
C LYS A 110 10.21 14.83 5.41
N GLY A 111 9.04 15.46 5.47
CA GLY A 111 8.86 16.82 5.98
C GLY A 111 9.44 17.95 5.13
N LYS A 112 9.55 17.76 3.81
CA LYS A 112 10.11 18.79 2.91
C LYS A 112 9.06 19.71 2.27
N ARG A 113 7.76 19.47 2.48
CA ARG A 113 6.69 20.20 1.81
C ARG A 113 5.65 20.68 2.81
N ASP A 114 5.32 21.97 2.72
CA ASP A 114 4.30 22.59 3.56
C ASP A 114 2.92 22.38 2.91
N PHE A 115 2.00 21.78 3.67
CA PHE A 115 0.63 21.51 3.24
C PHE A 115 -0.37 22.53 3.78
N GLY A 116 0.10 23.60 4.43
CA GLY A 116 -0.77 24.62 5.03
C GLY A 116 -1.47 24.16 6.31
N MET A 117 -1.03 23.05 6.91
CA MET A 117 -1.51 22.49 8.18
C MET A 117 -0.44 22.45 9.28
N GLY A 118 0.62 23.24 9.13
CA GLY A 118 1.58 23.53 10.21
C GLY A 118 2.66 22.48 10.45
N ASP A 119 2.48 21.22 10.06
CA ASP A 119 3.55 20.22 10.00
C ASP A 119 3.10 18.99 9.19
N ARG A 120 4.09 18.17 8.76
CA ARG A 120 3.98 16.85 8.12
C ARG A 120 2.58 16.22 8.19
N ALA A 121 1.87 16.15 7.05
CA ALA A 121 0.46 15.82 7.07
C ALA A 121 0.12 14.53 6.30
N ILE A 122 -0.66 13.67 6.96
CA ILE A 122 -1.64 12.83 6.29
C ILE A 122 -2.97 13.56 6.46
N GLY A 123 -3.47 14.13 5.36
CA GLY A 123 -4.64 15.01 5.39
C GLY A 123 -5.74 14.49 4.49
N ALA A 124 -6.97 14.40 5.01
CA ALA A 124 -8.17 14.26 4.20
C ALA A 124 -8.76 15.65 3.97
N LYS A 125 -8.86 16.07 2.70
CA LYS A 125 -9.54 17.31 2.33
C LYS A 125 -10.84 16.95 1.64
N ASN A 126 -11.96 17.27 2.28
CA ASN A 126 -13.26 17.29 1.61
C ASN A 126 -13.20 18.40 0.55
N GLY A 127 -13.19 18.01 -0.72
CA GLY A 127 -13.30 18.90 -1.87
C GLY A 127 -14.75 19.09 -2.26
#